data_AF-A0A957SKY2-F1
#
_entry.id   AF-A0A957SKY2-F1
#
_cell.length_a   1.000
_cell.length_b   1.000
_cell.length_c   1.000
_cell.angle_alpha   90.00
_cell.angle_beta   90.00
_cell.angle_gamma   90.00
#
_symmetry.space_group_name_H-M   'P 1'
#
loop_
_entity.id
_entity.type
_entity.pdbx_description
1 polymer ?
#
loop_
_entity_poly.entity_id
_entity_poly.type
_entity_poly.pdbx_seq_one_letter_code
_entity_poly.pdbx_strand_id
1 'polypeptide(L)' 'YRNARYKLVLCHGHGLGELYDLQADPHEFNNLWESPAHQARKLELMQASFDASILIADPGPQRIGPM' A
#
# COMPACT_ATOMS: atom_id res chain seq x y z
N TYR A 1 -4.21 -0.96 -0.30
CA TYR A 1 -4.27 -0.45 1.08
C TYR A 1 -5.16 0.78 1.17
N ARG A 2 -5.91 0.97 2.26
CA ARG A 2 -6.78 2.14 2.43
C ARG A 2 -6.77 2.57 3.89
N ASN A 3 -6.69 3.88 4.13
CA ASN A 3 -6.95 4.49 5.43
C ASN A 3 -8.05 5.57 5.29
N ALA A 4 -8.27 6.35 6.34
CA ALA A 4 -9.32 7.37 6.36
C ALA A 4 -9.17 8.48 5.31
N ARG A 5 -7.95 8.75 4.84
CA ARG A 5 -7.66 9.84 3.90
C ARG A 5 -7.17 9.36 2.54
N TYR A 6 -6.50 8.22 2.46
CA TYR A 6 -5.87 7.77 1.22
C TYR A 6 -6.28 6.35 0.86
N LYS A 7 -6.42 6.14 -0.46
CA LYS A 7 -6.51 4.82 -1.07
C LYS A 7 -5.30 4.60 -1.97
N LEU A 8 -4.69 3.44 -1.83
CA LEU A 8 -3.52 2.99 -2.58
C LEU A 8 -3.85 1.63 -3.24
N VAL A 9 -3.68 1.55 -4.55
CA VAL A 9 -3.85 0.34 -5.36
C VAL A 9 -2.53 0.04 -6.06
N LEU A 10 -2.05 -1.21 -5.99
CA LEU A 10 -0.82 -1.63 -6.68
C LEU A 10 -1.08 -2.84 -7.58
N CYS A 11 -0.72 -2.70 -8.85
CA CYS A 11 -0.64 -3.81 -9.79
C CYS A 11 0.69 -4.55 -9.60
N HIS A 12 0.63 -5.70 -8.94
CA HIS A 12 1.82 -6.49 -8.60
C HIS A 12 2.56 -6.93 -9.87
N GLY A 13 3.89 -6.82 -9.84
CA GLY A 13 4.76 -7.22 -10.96
C GLY A 13 4.81 -6.24 -12.15
N HIS A 14 3.96 -5.21 -12.17
CA HIS A 14 3.86 -4.29 -13.31
C HIS A 14 4.41 -2.89 -13.05
N GLY A 15 4.74 -2.56 -11.79
CA GLY A 15 5.20 -1.22 -11.41
C GLY A 15 4.15 -0.11 -11.55
N LEU A 16 2.90 -0.48 -11.85
CA LEU A 16 1.76 0.41 -12.01
C LEU A 16 0.92 0.43 -10.74
N GLY A 17 0.22 1.54 -10.52
CA GLY A 17 -0.67 1.69 -9.38
C GLY A 17 -1.52 2.95 -9.46
N GLU A 18 -2.29 3.14 -8.40
CA GLU A 18 -3.18 4.28 -8.23
C GLU A 18 -3.09 4.82 -6.80
N LEU A 19 -3.11 6.14 -6.67
CA LEU A 19 -3.10 6.82 -5.38
C LEU A 19 -4.17 7.92 -5.38
N TYR A 20 -5.09 7.88 -4.42
CA TYR A 20 -6.17 8.85 -4.29
C TYR A 20 -6.18 9.48 -2.89
N ASP A 21 -6.34 10.80 -2.81
CA ASP A 21 -6.69 11.51 -1.57
C ASP A 21 -8.21 11.62 -1.47
N LEU A 22 -8.81 10.76 -0.65
CA LEU A 22 -10.25 10.63 -0.46
C LEU A 22 -10.91 11.84 0.21
N GLN A 23 -10.12 12.73 0.83
CA GLN A 23 -10.67 13.97 1.39
C GLN A 23 -10.78 15.05 0.31
N ALA A 24 -9.77 15.17 -0.55
CA ALA A 24 -9.78 16.13 -1.66
C ALA A 24 -10.57 15.62 -2.87
N ASP A 25 -10.62 14.30 -3.06
CA ASP A 25 -11.23 13.61 -4.17
C ASP A 25 -11.98 12.35 -3.68
N PRO A 26 -13.16 12.51 -3.04
CA PRO A 26 -13.95 11.41 -2.52
C PRO A 26 -14.44 10.42 -3.59
N HIS A 27 -14.44 10.85 -4.84
CA HIS A 27 -14.91 10.10 -5.99
C HIS A 27 -13.77 9.47 -6.81
N GLU A 28 -12.52 9.62 -6.37
CA GLU A 28 -11.34 8.94 -6.93
C GLU A 28 -11.11 9.24 -8.43
N PHE A 29 -11.39 10.46 -8.87
CA PHE A 29 -11.17 10.90 -10.25
C PHE A 29 -9.72 11.29 -10.57
N ASN A 30 -8.93 11.68 -9.57
CA ASN A 30 -7.59 12.23 -9.74
C ASN A 30 -6.52 11.26 -9.22
N ASN A 31 -5.92 10.49 -10.14
CA ASN A 31 -4.85 9.56 -9.80
C ASN A 31 -3.52 10.31 -9.56
N LEU A 32 -3.03 10.26 -8.32
CA LEU A 32 -1.80 10.89 -7.85
C LEU A 32 -0.56 9.98 -7.93
N TRP A 33 -0.66 8.79 -8.53
CA TRP A 33 0.41 7.79 -8.55
C TRP A 33 1.74 8.30 -9.12
N GLU A 34 1.67 9.07 -10.21
CA GLU A 34 2.80 9.68 -10.91
C GLU A 34 3.16 11.08 -10.36
N SER A 35 2.42 11.59 -9.37
CA SER A 35 2.62 12.95 -8.86
C SER A 35 3.94 13.06 -8.07
N PRO A 36 4.91 13.91 -8.50
CA PRO A 36 6.16 14.10 -7.76
C PRO A 36 5.94 14.62 -6.34
N ALA A 37 4.92 15.46 -6.16
CA ALA A 37 4.55 16.03 -4.86
C ALA A 37 4.06 14.97 -3.86
N HIS A 38 3.61 13.81 -4.33
CA HIS A 38 3.04 12.75 -3.49
C HIS A 38 3.95 11.53 -3.35
N GLN A 39 5.22 11.60 -3.80
CA GLN A 39 6.15 10.46 -3.74
C GLN A 39 6.41 9.98 -2.30
N ALA A 40 6.63 10.91 -1.36
CA ALA A 40 6.81 10.57 0.05
C ALA A 40 5.57 9.86 0.61
N ARG A 41 4.38 10.41 0.32
CA ARG A 41 3.13 9.82 0.78
C ARG A 41 2.85 8.45 0.16
N LYS A 42 3.17 8.27 -1.11
CA LYS A 42 3.10 6.99 -1.81
C LYS A 42 3.96 5.95 -1.10
N LEU A 43 5.22 6.29 -0.78
CA LEU A 43 6.15 5.39 -0.12
C LEU A 43 5.66 4.97 1.27
N GLU A 44 5.17 5.91 2.08
CA GLU A 44 4.59 5.61 3.40
C GLU A 44 3.41 4.62 3.31
N LEU A 45 2.52 4.82 2.35
CA LEU A 45 1.36 3.94 2.15
C LEU A 45 1.77 2.57 1.59
N MET A 46 2.81 2.51 0.75
CA MET A 46 3.36 1.24 0.26
C MET A 46 3.98 0.44 1.40
N GLN A 47 4.74 1.09 2.30
CA GLN A 47 5.27 0.46 3.50
C GLN A 47 4.15 -0.07 4.39
N ALA A 48 3.15 0.77 4.72
CA ALA A 48 2.01 0.33 5.53
C ALA A 48 1.21 -0.82 4.88
N SER A 49 1.09 -0.80 3.54
CA SER A 49 0.48 -1.90 2.79
C SER A 49 1.27 -3.19 2.91
N PHE A 50 2.60 -3.11 2.82
CA PHE A 50 3.48 -4.26 2.93
C PHE A 50 3.45 -4.85 4.35
N ASP A 51 3.59 -4.00 5.37
CA ASP A 51 3.52 -4.42 6.77
C ASP A 51 2.20 -5.12 7.07
N ALA A 52 1.08 -4.55 6.62
CA ALA A 52 -0.23 -5.18 6.77
C ALA A 52 -0.31 -6.56 6.10
N SER A 53 0.26 -6.72 4.90
CA SER A 53 0.31 -8.01 4.19
C SER A 53 1.18 -9.04 4.91
N ILE A 54 2.31 -8.64 5.47
CA ILE A 54 3.21 -9.55 6.20
C ILE A 54 2.59 -9.98 7.53
N LEU A 55 1.94 -9.07 8.25
CA LEU A 55 1.32 -9.37 9.54
C LEU A 55 0.16 -10.39 9.44
N ILE A 56 -0.51 -10.46 8.29
CA ILE A 56 -1.60 -11.42 8.04
C ILE A 56 -1.12 -12.67 7.29
N ALA A 57 0.09 -12.66 6.75
CA ALA A 57 0.65 -13.81 6.06
C ALA A 57 0.83 -14.97 7.04
N ASP A 58 0.53 -16.19 6.59
CA ASP A 58 0.81 -17.38 7.37
C ASP A 58 2.34 -17.48 7.60
N PRO A 59 2.82 -17.46 8.87
CA PRO A 59 4.25 -17.60 9.16
C PRO A 59 4.80 -19.00 8.82
N GLY A 60 3.93 -19.94 8.45
CA GLY A 60 4.27 -21.31 8.16
C GLY A 60 4.41 -22.16 9.42
N PRO A 61 4.83 -23.43 9.27
CA PRO A 61 4.95 -24.35 10.39
C PRO A 61 6.02 -23.88 11.38
N GLN A 62 5.79 -24.17 12.67
CA GLN A 62 6.77 -23.93 13.71
C GLN A 62 8.09 -24.65 13.39
N ARG A 63 9.22 -23.96 13.58
CA ARG A 63 10.55 -24.57 13.41
C ARG A 63 10.71 -25.75 14.38
N ILE A 64 10.95 -26.94 13.84
CA ILE A 64 11.27 -28.17 14.60
C ILE A 64 12.76 -28.46 14.42
N GLY A 65 13.60 -27.83 15.24
CA GLY A 65 15.04 -28.10 15.27
C GLY A 65 15.67 -27.51 16.54
N PRO A 66 16.77 -28.08 17.05
CA PRO A 66 17.44 -27.53 18.22
C PRO A 66 17.85 -26.07 17.98
N MET A 67 17.73 -25.26 19.04
CA MET A 67 18.12 -23.85 19.06
C MET A 67 19.61 -23.69 18.85
#